data_AF-A0A933HKP0-F1
#
_entry.id   AF-A0A933HKP0-F1
#
_cell.length_a   1.000
_cell.length_b   1.000
_cell.length_c   1.000
_cell.angle_alpha   90.00
_cell.angle_beta   90.00
_cell.angle_gamma   90.00
#
_symmetry.space_group_name_H-M   'P 1'
#
loop_
_entity.id
_entity.type
_entity.pdbx_description
1 polymer ?
#
loop_
_entity_poly.entity_id
_entity_poly.type
_entity_poly.pdbx_seq_one_letter_code
_entity_poly.pdbx_strand_id
1 'polypeptide(L)'
;MQVWRFTQNNSDWKERLERTGSFSPEQLDTYEYIAGLSEEELRRELSSQLNQKSREHPQYWNDAQFNNPSQPAVGITWFEARAYCAWLTEVTGKQYRLPTEAEWEAAARGSEARVYAWGDEWDVSKTNSIEGRVLKPSPVGAYDAVASSSFGTSDQTGNVWDWTSTLYQSYPYSDDGREDVSAEGERVVRGGSFSNDRSLVRYARRNRLVADHFYDSLGLGSRGSAQQFHFGQFRFVIGWFKVTFHRV
;
A
#
# COMPACT_ATOMS: atom_id res chain seq x y z
N MET A 1 -10.45 -4.05 19.58
CA MET A 1 -10.34 -5.18 20.54
C MET A 1 -9.30 -4.94 21.64
N GLN A 2 -8.10 -4.44 21.33
CA GLN A 2 -7.04 -4.25 22.35
C GLN A 2 -7.43 -3.25 23.46
N VAL A 3 -8.03 -2.11 23.11
CA VAL A 3 -8.49 -1.10 24.09
C VAL A 3 -9.56 -1.66 25.04
N TRP A 4 -10.56 -2.38 24.52
CA TRP A 4 -11.58 -3.00 25.36
C TRP A 4 -10.97 -4.03 26.33
N ARG A 5 -10.04 -4.88 25.86
CA ARG A 5 -9.34 -5.82 26.76
C ARG A 5 -8.54 -5.09 27.84
N PHE A 6 -7.92 -3.96 27.48
CA PHE A 6 -7.23 -3.12 28.45
C PHE A 6 -8.19 -2.58 29.52
N THR A 7 -9.38 -2.11 29.15
CA THR A 7 -10.37 -1.62 30.15
C THR A 7 -10.94 -2.74 31.01
N GLN A 8 -11.16 -3.94 30.46
CA GLN A 8 -11.59 -5.10 31.26
C GLN A 8 -10.54 -5.57 32.27
N ASN A 9 -9.25 -5.43 31.94
CA ASN A 9 -8.15 -5.90 32.78
C ASN A 9 -7.64 -4.87 33.81
N ASN A 10 -8.08 -3.61 33.74
CA ASN A 10 -7.60 -2.53 34.60
C ASN A 10 -8.79 -1.72 35.12
N SER A 11 -9.21 -1.93 36.38
CA SER A 11 -10.35 -1.20 36.97
C SER A 11 -10.13 0.30 37.10
N ASP A 12 -8.87 0.75 37.10
CA ASP A 12 -8.42 2.15 37.20
C ASP A 12 -8.08 2.78 35.83
N TRP A 13 -8.51 2.14 34.72
CA TRP A 13 -8.13 2.55 33.36
C TRP A 13 -8.45 4.03 33.06
N LYS A 14 -9.58 4.55 33.56
CA LYS A 14 -10.04 5.92 33.28
C LYS A 14 -9.11 6.96 33.90
N GLU A 15 -8.82 6.81 35.20
CA GLU A 15 -7.88 7.66 35.94
C GLU A 15 -6.48 7.63 35.32
N ARG A 16 -6.06 6.46 34.82
CA ARG A 16 -4.78 6.32 34.10
C ARG A 16 -4.73 7.12 32.82
N LEU A 17 -5.78 7.05 31.99
CA LEU A 17 -5.85 7.77 30.73
C LEU A 17 -5.95 9.28 30.97
N GLU A 18 -6.77 9.71 31.93
CA GLU A 18 -6.89 11.12 32.31
C GLU A 18 -5.55 11.71 32.79
N ARG A 19 -4.80 10.95 33.60
CA ARG A 19 -3.49 11.38 34.10
C ARG A 19 -2.45 11.56 32.98
N THR A 20 -2.61 10.88 31.84
CA THR A 20 -1.69 11.04 30.71
C THR A 20 -1.88 12.36 29.96
N GLY A 21 -3.03 13.03 30.12
CA GLY A 21 -3.38 14.24 29.38
C GLY A 21 -3.43 14.07 27.86
N SER A 22 -3.38 12.83 27.36
CA SER A 22 -3.20 12.52 25.93
C SER A 22 -4.52 12.31 25.19
N PHE A 23 -5.66 12.38 25.88
CA PHE A 23 -6.98 12.10 25.33
C PHE A 23 -7.94 13.26 25.59
N SER A 24 -8.73 13.60 24.57
CA SER A 24 -9.82 14.55 24.69
C SER A 24 -11.02 13.97 25.47
N PRO A 25 -11.90 14.81 26.04
CA PRO A 25 -13.10 14.35 26.72
C PRO A 25 -13.98 13.42 25.86
N GLU A 26 -14.14 13.75 24.57
CA GLU A 26 -14.93 12.94 23.63
C GLU A 26 -14.32 11.56 23.36
N GLN A 27 -12.99 11.46 23.36
CA GLN A 27 -12.30 10.16 23.28
C GLN A 27 -12.46 9.34 24.56
N LEU A 28 -12.47 9.98 25.74
CA LEU A 28 -12.72 9.32 27.01
C LEU A 28 -14.16 8.79 27.11
N ASP A 29 -15.14 9.57 26.67
CA ASP A 29 -16.56 9.15 26.60
C ASP A 29 -16.74 7.94 25.66
N THR A 30 -16.04 7.95 24.53
CA THR A 30 -16.02 6.81 23.60
C THR A 30 -15.44 5.55 24.25
N TYR A 31 -14.36 5.69 25.03
CA TYR A 31 -13.78 4.56 25.75
C TYR A 31 -14.66 4.07 26.89
N GLU A 32 -15.37 4.96 27.58
CA GLU A 32 -16.31 4.61 28.63
C GLU A 32 -17.51 3.84 28.07
N TYR A 33 -18.03 4.29 26.92
CA TYR A 33 -19.05 3.57 26.17
C TYR A 33 -18.56 2.16 25.77
N ILE A 34 -17.38 2.05 25.13
CA ILE A 34 -16.81 0.77 24.71
C ILE A 34 -16.56 -0.15 25.91
N ALA A 35 -16.05 0.38 27.03
CA ALA A 35 -15.74 -0.38 28.23
C ALA A 35 -16.99 -1.01 28.88
N GLY A 36 -18.16 -0.39 28.70
CA GLY A 36 -19.45 -0.91 29.17
C GLY A 36 -20.06 -2.02 28.32
N LEU A 37 -19.53 -2.29 27.13
CA LEU A 37 -20.06 -3.34 26.24
C LEU A 37 -19.56 -4.73 26.64
N SER A 38 -20.43 -5.74 26.55
CA SER A 38 -19.98 -7.13 26.51
C SER A 38 -19.17 -7.41 25.23
N GLU A 39 -18.35 -8.48 25.21
CA GLU A 39 -17.58 -8.82 24.02
C GLU A 39 -18.47 -9.02 22.78
N GLU A 40 -19.65 -9.60 22.97
CA GLU A 40 -20.61 -9.85 21.91
C GLU A 40 -21.26 -8.55 21.39
N GLU A 41 -21.61 -7.62 22.29
CA GLU A 41 -22.12 -6.30 21.89
C GLU A 41 -21.05 -5.47 21.19
N LEU A 42 -19.81 -5.50 21.69
CA LEU A 42 -18.68 -4.86 21.03
C LEU A 42 -18.45 -5.43 19.63
N ARG A 43 -18.51 -6.76 19.48
CA ARG A 43 -18.39 -7.42 18.17
C ARG A 43 -19.51 -7.00 17.24
N ARG A 44 -20.76 -6.89 17.72
CA ARG A 44 -21.89 -6.40 16.93
C ARG A 44 -21.75 -4.94 16.54
N GLU A 45 -21.32 -4.08 17.47
CA GLU A 45 -21.11 -2.65 17.21
C GLU A 45 -20.00 -2.43 16.18
N LEU A 46 -18.85 -3.10 16.37
CA LEU A 46 -17.76 -3.09 15.38
C LEU A 46 -18.23 -3.65 14.04
N SER A 47 -18.99 -4.74 14.02
CA SER A 47 -19.52 -5.32 12.77
C SER A 47 -20.54 -4.39 12.09
N SER A 48 -21.36 -3.67 12.85
CA SER A 48 -22.30 -2.67 12.32
C SER A 48 -21.56 -1.51 11.67
N GLN A 49 -20.56 -0.97 12.36
CA GLN A 49 -19.71 0.10 11.83
C GLN A 49 -18.88 -0.35 10.62
N LEU A 50 -18.38 -1.59 10.64
CA LEU A 50 -17.67 -2.20 9.51
C LEU A 50 -18.61 -2.48 8.34
N ASN A 51 -19.85 -2.92 8.58
CA ASN A 51 -20.85 -3.14 7.53
C ASN A 51 -21.28 -1.83 6.87
N GLN A 52 -21.43 -0.75 7.64
CA GLN A 52 -21.66 0.59 7.08
C GLN A 52 -20.48 1.11 6.26
N LYS A 53 -19.27 0.60 6.50
CA LYS A 53 -18.04 0.92 5.77
C LYS A 53 -17.62 -0.17 4.76
N SER A 54 -18.42 -1.21 4.59
CA SER A 54 -18.08 -2.36 3.75
C SER A 54 -18.09 -1.97 2.28
N ARG A 55 -17.04 -2.35 1.56
CA ARG A 55 -16.88 -2.12 0.12
C ARG A 55 -16.65 -3.45 -0.57
N GLU A 56 -17.41 -3.69 -1.63
CA GLU A 56 -17.30 -4.88 -2.46
C GLU A 56 -16.22 -4.74 -3.56
N HIS A 57 -15.77 -3.51 -3.81
CA HIS A 57 -14.79 -3.18 -4.84
C HIS A 57 -13.93 -1.96 -4.45
N PRO A 58 -12.78 -1.75 -5.12
CA PRO A 58 -11.94 -0.57 -4.94
C PRO A 58 -12.70 0.74 -5.11
N GLN A 59 -12.24 1.83 -4.47
CA GLN A 59 -12.98 3.10 -4.40
C GLN A 59 -13.36 3.67 -5.77
N TYR A 60 -12.46 3.52 -6.74
CA TYR A 60 -12.57 4.11 -8.07
C TYR A 60 -13.00 3.09 -9.13
N TRP A 61 -13.59 1.96 -8.72
CA TRP A 61 -13.97 0.87 -9.61
C TRP A 61 -14.91 1.29 -10.75
N ASN A 62 -15.79 2.27 -10.51
CA ASN A 62 -16.74 2.77 -11.49
C ASN A 62 -16.28 4.08 -12.17
N ASP A 63 -15.05 4.53 -11.93
CA ASP A 63 -14.49 5.72 -12.55
C ASP A 63 -13.62 5.35 -13.75
N ALA A 64 -14.08 5.73 -14.96
CA ALA A 64 -13.39 5.48 -16.23
C ALA A 64 -11.97 6.08 -16.30
N GLN A 65 -11.64 7.05 -15.44
CA GLN A 65 -10.30 7.64 -15.37
C GLN A 65 -9.28 6.74 -14.66
N PHE A 66 -9.75 5.83 -13.79
CA PHE A 66 -8.92 5.06 -12.86
C PHE A 66 -9.16 3.54 -12.92
N ASN A 67 -10.07 3.06 -13.78
CA ASN A 67 -10.46 1.65 -13.86
C ASN A 67 -10.14 0.98 -15.21
N ASN A 68 -9.30 1.60 -16.05
CA ASN A 68 -8.95 0.98 -17.33
C ASN A 68 -8.17 -0.33 -17.09
N PRO A 69 -8.47 -1.43 -17.79
CA PRO A 69 -7.79 -2.71 -17.58
C PRO A 69 -6.27 -2.69 -17.78
N SER A 70 -5.72 -1.70 -18.48
CA SER A 70 -4.28 -1.53 -18.65
C SER A 70 -3.66 -0.59 -17.61
N GLN A 71 -4.45 0.14 -16.82
CA GLN A 71 -3.97 1.00 -15.74
C GLN A 71 -3.71 0.20 -14.45
N PRO A 72 -2.76 0.65 -13.61
CA PRO A 72 -2.60 0.05 -12.29
C PRO A 72 -3.90 0.15 -11.48
N ALA A 73 -4.20 -0.89 -10.73
CA ALA A 73 -5.30 -0.85 -9.78
C ALA A 73 -5.04 0.18 -8.67
N VAL A 74 -6.04 1.01 -8.38
CA VAL A 74 -5.96 2.07 -7.35
C VAL A 74 -7.20 2.09 -6.45
N GLY A 75 -7.18 2.90 -5.40
CA GLY A 75 -8.31 3.01 -4.47
C GLY A 75 -8.44 1.79 -3.56
N ILE A 76 -7.34 1.10 -3.32
CA ILE A 76 -7.25 -0.05 -2.42
C ILE A 76 -6.48 0.31 -1.13
N THR A 77 -6.94 -0.25 -0.03
CA THR A 77 -6.27 -0.24 1.27
C THR A 77 -5.10 -1.22 1.27
N TRP A 78 -4.25 -1.10 2.29
CA TRP A 78 -3.17 -2.06 2.53
C TRP A 78 -3.71 -3.46 2.83
N PHE A 79 -4.87 -3.55 3.49
CA PHE A 79 -5.52 -4.82 3.81
C PHE A 79 -6.07 -5.52 2.55
N GLU A 80 -6.74 -4.78 1.67
CA GLU A 80 -7.19 -5.30 0.35
C GLU A 80 -6.00 -5.75 -0.49
N ALA A 81 -4.92 -4.97 -0.52
CA ALA A 81 -3.68 -5.30 -1.21
C ALA A 81 -3.07 -6.64 -0.71
N ARG A 82 -3.04 -6.86 0.60
CA ARG A 82 -2.59 -8.12 1.20
C ARG A 82 -3.54 -9.29 0.93
N ALA A 83 -4.84 -9.06 1.04
CA ALA A 83 -5.86 -10.07 0.75
C ALA A 83 -5.74 -10.56 -0.69
N TYR A 84 -5.47 -9.65 -1.64
CA TYR A 84 -5.20 -10.00 -3.02
C TYR A 84 -3.95 -10.89 -3.17
N CYS A 85 -2.84 -10.56 -2.51
CA CYS A 85 -1.65 -11.42 -2.54
C CYS A 85 -1.94 -12.83 -1.96
N ALA A 86 -2.70 -12.92 -0.87
CA ALA A 86 -3.09 -14.20 -0.29
C ALA A 86 -3.97 -15.02 -1.24
N TRP A 87 -4.98 -14.37 -1.86
CA TRP A 87 -5.80 -15.00 -2.89
C TRP A 87 -4.97 -15.47 -4.08
N LEU A 88 -4.05 -14.63 -4.58
CA LEU A 88 -3.19 -14.98 -5.70
C LEU A 88 -2.28 -16.18 -5.36
N THR A 89 -1.86 -16.26 -4.10
CA THR A 89 -1.10 -17.42 -3.59
C THR A 89 -1.90 -18.70 -3.68
N GLU A 90 -3.15 -18.66 -3.22
CA GLU A 90 -4.04 -19.82 -3.25
C GLU A 90 -4.31 -20.29 -4.68
N VAL A 91 -4.69 -19.38 -5.58
CA VAL A 91 -5.14 -19.75 -6.93
C VAL A 91 -4.00 -20.19 -7.86
N THR A 92 -2.76 -19.78 -7.58
CA THR A 92 -1.60 -20.12 -8.41
C THR A 92 -0.68 -21.17 -7.79
N GLY A 93 -0.79 -21.41 -6.48
CA GLY A 93 0.15 -22.23 -5.70
C GLY A 93 1.54 -21.61 -5.51
N LYS A 94 1.79 -20.38 -6.00
CA LYS A 94 3.06 -19.67 -5.79
C LYS A 94 2.91 -18.67 -4.66
N GLN A 95 3.97 -18.45 -3.87
CA GLN A 95 3.90 -17.50 -2.75
C GLN A 95 3.93 -16.04 -3.23
N TYR A 96 2.91 -15.27 -2.86
CA TYR A 96 2.84 -13.82 -3.07
C TYR A 96 2.65 -13.08 -1.76
N ARG A 97 3.29 -11.91 -1.69
CA ARG A 97 3.07 -10.92 -0.64
C ARG A 97 3.43 -9.53 -1.15
N LEU A 98 3.04 -8.52 -0.38
CA LEU A 98 3.63 -7.20 -0.52
C LEU A 98 5.15 -7.27 -0.29
N PRO A 99 5.95 -6.51 -1.05
CA PRO A 99 7.36 -6.39 -0.78
C PRO A 99 7.59 -5.63 0.52
N THR A 100 8.72 -5.89 1.18
CA THR A 100 9.20 -4.94 2.20
C THR A 100 9.69 -3.67 1.50
N GLU A 101 9.77 -2.57 2.23
CA GLU A 101 10.38 -1.33 1.75
C GLU A 101 11.80 -1.57 1.22
N ALA A 102 12.60 -2.35 1.95
CA ALA A 102 13.99 -2.64 1.56
C ALA A 102 14.05 -3.45 0.26
N GLU A 103 13.18 -4.43 0.09
CA GLU A 103 13.09 -5.21 -1.14
C GLU A 103 12.62 -4.36 -2.32
N TRP A 104 11.63 -3.48 -2.10
CA TRP A 104 11.13 -2.56 -3.14
C TRP A 104 12.26 -1.64 -3.61
N GLU A 105 13.00 -1.02 -2.69
CA GLU A 105 14.11 -0.12 -3.07
C GLU A 105 15.25 -0.87 -3.74
N ALA A 106 15.60 -2.07 -3.27
CA ALA A 106 16.63 -2.90 -3.89
C ALA A 106 16.25 -3.27 -5.34
N ALA A 107 14.99 -3.66 -5.58
CA ALA A 107 14.48 -3.96 -6.91
C ALA A 107 14.47 -2.72 -7.82
N ALA A 108 14.23 -1.53 -7.26
CA ALA A 108 14.18 -0.29 -8.03
C ALA A 108 15.58 0.25 -8.37
N ARG A 109 16.44 0.42 -7.37
CA ARG A 109 17.75 1.08 -7.52
C ARG A 109 18.80 0.18 -8.15
N GLY A 110 18.68 -1.14 -7.98
CA GLY A 110 19.73 -2.07 -8.33
C GLY A 110 21.08 -1.74 -7.68
N SER A 111 22.16 -2.31 -8.22
CA SER A 111 23.52 -2.08 -7.73
C SER A 111 24.05 -0.67 -8.01
N GLU A 112 23.41 0.07 -8.92
CA GLU A 112 23.88 1.39 -9.37
C GLU A 112 23.36 2.55 -8.50
N ALA A 113 22.49 2.26 -7.52
CA ALA A 113 22.01 3.25 -6.56
C ALA A 113 21.34 4.49 -7.20
N ARG A 114 20.80 4.36 -8.43
CA ARG A 114 20.21 5.45 -9.22
C ARG A 114 19.14 6.23 -8.47
N VAL A 115 18.96 7.50 -8.82
CA VAL A 115 17.87 8.34 -8.29
C VAL A 115 16.52 8.03 -8.92
N TYR A 116 16.50 7.84 -10.24
CA TYR A 116 15.32 7.47 -11.05
C TYR A 116 15.63 6.23 -11.90
N ALA A 117 14.61 5.65 -12.53
CA ALA A 117 14.78 4.45 -13.36
C ALA A 117 15.83 4.62 -14.48
N TRP A 118 15.92 5.80 -15.06
CA TRP A 118 16.82 6.13 -16.18
C TRP A 118 18.14 6.80 -15.77
N GLY A 119 18.43 6.94 -14.47
CA GLY A 119 19.64 7.59 -13.97
C GLY A 119 19.35 8.71 -12.98
N ASP A 120 20.29 9.64 -12.86
CA ASP A 120 20.26 10.64 -11.79
C ASP A 120 19.69 12.00 -12.21
N GLU A 121 19.72 12.28 -13.50
CA GLU A 121 19.19 13.51 -14.08
C GLU A 121 17.69 13.39 -14.35
N TRP A 122 16.93 14.39 -13.91
CA TRP A 122 15.47 14.41 -14.09
C TRP A 122 15.08 14.54 -15.55
N ASP A 123 14.14 13.71 -15.99
CA ASP A 123 13.54 13.78 -17.32
C ASP A 123 12.04 13.48 -17.22
N VAL A 124 11.23 14.53 -17.36
CA VAL A 124 9.76 14.45 -17.23
C VAL A 124 9.13 13.54 -18.29
N SER A 125 9.79 13.33 -19.43
CA SER A 125 9.24 12.50 -20.52
C SER A 125 9.30 11.00 -20.24
N LYS A 126 10.03 10.59 -19.19
CA LYS A 126 10.32 9.19 -18.85
C LYS A 126 9.48 8.64 -17.70
N THR A 127 8.49 9.39 -17.24
CA THR A 127 7.62 9.01 -16.14
C THR A 127 6.27 9.69 -16.23
N ASN A 128 5.27 9.10 -15.58
CA ASN A 128 4.04 9.79 -15.27
C ASN A 128 4.14 10.47 -13.90
N SER A 129 4.33 11.78 -13.89
CA SER A 129 4.39 12.66 -12.71
C SER A 129 3.51 13.90 -12.90
N ILE A 130 3.33 14.73 -11.86
CA ILE A 130 2.52 15.95 -11.97
C ILE A 130 3.09 16.93 -13.00
N GLU A 131 4.42 16.91 -13.19
CA GLU A 131 5.12 17.77 -14.15
C GLU A 131 4.79 17.38 -15.60
N GLY A 132 4.48 16.10 -15.85
CA GLY A 132 4.06 15.58 -17.16
C GLY A 132 2.59 15.81 -17.49
N ARG A 133 1.77 16.24 -16.51
CA ARG A 133 0.37 16.66 -16.69
C ARG A 133 -0.58 15.64 -17.33
N VAL A 134 -0.31 14.34 -17.18
CA VAL A 134 -1.28 13.29 -17.53
C VAL A 134 -2.47 13.30 -16.55
N LEU A 135 -2.21 13.64 -15.28
CA LEU A 135 -3.20 13.86 -14.21
C LEU A 135 -4.09 12.63 -13.87
N LYS A 136 -3.66 11.45 -14.30
CA LYS A 136 -4.27 10.15 -14.00
C LYS A 136 -3.24 9.04 -14.23
N PRO A 137 -3.49 7.80 -13.78
CA PRO A 137 -2.60 6.69 -14.07
C PRO A 137 -2.48 6.45 -15.58
N SER A 138 -1.27 6.13 -16.03
CA SER A 138 -0.99 5.67 -17.38
C SER A 138 -1.05 4.14 -17.43
N PRO A 139 -1.22 3.53 -18.62
CA PRO A 139 -1.06 2.09 -18.76
C PRO A 139 0.26 1.60 -18.14
N VAL A 140 0.23 0.45 -17.47
CA VAL A 140 1.42 -0.17 -16.89
C VAL A 140 2.43 -0.43 -18.01
N GLY A 141 3.66 0.01 -17.79
CA GLY A 141 4.78 -0.18 -18.72
C GLY A 141 4.82 0.81 -19.89
N ALA A 142 4.03 1.89 -19.85
CA ALA A 142 4.02 2.91 -20.90
C ALA A 142 5.40 3.58 -21.13
N TYR A 143 6.30 3.50 -20.16
CA TYR A 143 7.62 4.14 -20.20
C TYR A 143 8.79 3.14 -20.29
N ASP A 144 8.54 1.84 -20.44
CA ASP A 144 9.56 0.78 -20.33
C ASP A 144 10.74 0.93 -21.30
N ALA A 145 10.43 1.40 -22.50
CA ALA A 145 11.43 1.63 -23.55
C ALA A 145 12.50 2.66 -23.16
N VAL A 146 12.19 3.55 -22.21
CA VAL A 146 13.06 4.67 -21.81
C VAL A 146 13.36 4.71 -20.30
N ALA A 147 12.66 3.91 -19.49
CA ALA A 147 12.64 4.02 -18.03
C ALA A 147 12.45 2.66 -17.32
N SER A 148 13.27 1.67 -17.67
CA SER A 148 13.30 0.38 -16.96
C SER A 148 14.42 0.34 -15.92
N SER A 149 14.17 -0.29 -14.77
CA SER A 149 15.25 -0.56 -13.80
C SER A 149 16.26 -1.55 -14.39
N SER A 150 17.43 -1.67 -13.74
CA SER A 150 18.44 -2.68 -14.09
C SER A 150 17.96 -4.12 -13.89
N PHE A 151 16.86 -4.33 -13.16
CA PHE A 151 16.20 -5.63 -12.99
C PHE A 151 14.96 -5.80 -13.88
N GLY A 152 14.72 -4.89 -14.82
CA GLY A 152 13.61 -4.97 -15.78
C GLY A 152 12.24 -4.70 -15.16
N THR A 153 12.20 -3.96 -14.06
CA THR A 153 10.96 -3.54 -13.39
C THR A 153 10.50 -2.18 -13.91
N SER A 154 9.19 -1.98 -13.94
CA SER A 154 8.55 -0.80 -14.54
C SER A 154 7.80 0.04 -13.53
N ASP A 155 7.60 1.31 -13.90
CA ASP A 155 6.75 2.27 -13.17
C ASP A 155 7.12 2.44 -11.68
N GLN A 156 8.38 2.21 -11.31
CA GLN A 156 8.90 2.47 -9.96
C GLN A 156 9.32 3.94 -9.75
N THR A 157 9.19 4.77 -10.78
CA THR A 157 9.29 6.22 -10.72
C THR A 157 7.98 6.77 -11.26
N GLY A 158 7.06 7.16 -10.39
CA GLY A 158 5.75 7.74 -10.74
C GLY A 158 4.63 6.74 -11.02
N ASN A 159 3.66 7.19 -11.82
CA ASN A 159 2.37 6.54 -12.08
C ASN A 159 1.49 6.43 -10.82
N VAL A 160 1.77 5.51 -9.90
CA VAL A 160 1.04 5.37 -8.62
C VAL A 160 1.98 4.93 -7.51
N TRP A 161 1.69 5.29 -6.27
CA TRP A 161 2.36 4.77 -5.09
C TRP A 161 2.13 3.26 -4.96
N ASP A 162 3.14 2.54 -4.51
CA ASP A 162 3.03 1.11 -4.19
C ASP A 162 2.98 0.89 -2.67
N TRP A 163 2.00 0.13 -2.20
CA TRP A 163 2.00 -0.41 -0.84
C TRP A 163 3.17 -1.36 -0.59
N THR A 164 3.77 -1.27 0.60
CA THR A 164 4.76 -2.24 1.11
C THR A 164 4.26 -2.87 2.42
N SER A 165 4.86 -3.99 2.84
CA SER A 165 4.55 -4.60 4.14
C SER A 165 5.11 -3.81 5.33
N THR A 166 6.11 -2.97 5.12
CA THR A 166 6.91 -2.34 6.17
C THR A 166 6.17 -1.23 6.91
N LEU A 167 6.20 -1.25 8.25
CA LEU A 167 5.80 -0.12 9.09
C LEU A 167 6.77 1.04 8.89
N TYR A 168 6.24 2.26 8.86
CA TYR A 168 7.08 3.45 8.75
C TYR A 168 7.85 3.71 10.05
N GLN A 169 9.16 3.44 10.02
CA GLN A 169 10.09 3.75 11.11
C GLN A 169 11.28 4.58 10.62
N SER A 170 12.00 5.19 11.57
CA SER A 170 13.25 5.92 11.32
C SER A 170 14.36 4.98 10.85
N TYR A 171 15.32 5.51 10.10
CA TYR A 171 16.57 4.80 9.77
C TYR A 171 17.58 4.92 10.92
N PRO A 172 18.57 4.02 11.04
CA PRO A 172 18.89 2.92 10.12
C PRO A 172 17.82 1.84 10.05
N TYR A 173 17.80 1.08 8.95
CA TYR A 173 16.89 -0.06 8.82
C TYR A 173 17.40 -1.19 9.72
N SER A 174 16.54 -1.65 10.64
CA SER A 174 16.88 -2.64 11.66
C SER A 174 15.74 -3.64 11.87
N ASP A 175 16.04 -4.74 12.56
CA ASP A 175 15.03 -5.65 13.08
C ASP A 175 14.41 -5.07 14.35
N ASP A 176 13.41 -4.21 14.17
CA ASP A 176 12.67 -3.48 15.20
C ASP A 176 11.15 -3.74 15.11
N GLY A 177 10.79 -4.89 14.55
CA GLY A 177 9.40 -5.26 14.33
C GLY A 177 8.73 -4.51 13.17
N ARG A 178 9.44 -3.67 12.40
CA ARG A 178 8.83 -2.97 11.24
C ARG A 178 8.26 -3.91 10.17
N GLU A 179 8.71 -5.16 10.12
CA GLU A 179 8.19 -6.17 9.19
C GLU A 179 7.08 -7.06 9.78
N ASP A 180 6.61 -6.75 11.00
CA ASP A 180 5.43 -7.39 11.55
C ASP A 180 4.16 -6.92 10.81
N VAL A 181 3.61 -7.81 10.00
CA VAL A 181 2.39 -7.60 9.23
C VAL A 181 1.11 -7.66 10.09
N SER A 182 1.22 -8.06 11.36
CA SER A 182 0.11 -8.06 12.32
C SER A 182 0.09 -6.80 13.18
N ALA A 183 1.23 -6.12 13.31
CA ALA A 183 1.33 -4.88 14.07
C ALA A 183 0.50 -3.74 13.43
N GLU A 184 -0.11 -2.91 14.25
CA GLU A 184 -0.84 -1.73 13.79
C GLU A 184 0.14 -0.58 13.46
N GLY A 185 -0.25 0.32 12.55
CA GLY A 185 0.52 1.53 12.25
C GLY A 185 0.52 1.92 10.78
N GLU A 186 1.16 3.05 10.50
CA GLU A 186 1.35 3.55 9.13
C GLU A 186 2.31 2.63 8.37
N ARG A 187 1.96 2.31 7.13
CA ARG A 187 2.78 1.49 6.24
C ARG A 187 3.52 2.38 5.25
N VAL A 188 4.72 1.97 4.90
CA VAL A 188 5.53 2.67 3.90
C VAL A 188 4.90 2.48 2.53
N VAL A 189 4.87 3.57 1.75
CA VAL A 189 4.57 3.53 0.32
C VAL A 189 5.74 4.09 -0.48
N ARG A 190 5.96 3.54 -1.68
CA ARG A 190 7.12 3.85 -2.52
C ARG A 190 6.77 4.23 -3.96
N GLY A 191 7.71 4.88 -4.65
CA GLY A 191 7.66 5.14 -6.09
C GLY A 191 7.05 6.47 -6.53
N GLY A 192 6.19 7.08 -5.71
CA GLY A 192 5.48 8.30 -6.11
C GLY A 192 4.38 8.04 -7.13
N SER A 193 3.64 9.09 -7.53
CA SER A 193 2.49 8.96 -8.42
C SER A 193 2.40 10.07 -9.47
N PHE A 194 1.42 9.96 -10.37
CA PHE A 194 1.06 10.96 -11.38
C PHE A 194 0.74 12.34 -10.79
N SER A 195 0.43 12.43 -9.49
CA SER A 195 0.10 13.68 -8.79
C SER A 195 1.27 14.28 -8.03
N ASN A 196 2.46 13.68 -8.12
CA ASN A 196 3.64 14.11 -7.37
C ASN A 196 4.74 14.67 -8.28
N ASP A 197 5.53 15.60 -7.75
CA ASP A 197 6.68 16.20 -8.45
C ASP A 197 7.93 15.30 -8.41
N ARG A 198 8.98 15.73 -9.12
CA ARG A 198 10.26 15.00 -9.21
C ARG A 198 10.86 14.60 -7.87
N SER A 199 10.64 15.38 -6.81
CA SER A 199 11.22 15.11 -5.48
C SER A 199 10.59 13.88 -4.81
N LEU A 200 9.34 13.60 -5.17
CA LEU A 200 8.52 12.55 -4.55
C LEU A 200 8.55 11.23 -5.31
N VAL A 201 9.00 11.21 -6.57
CA VAL A 201 9.10 10.01 -7.42
C VAL A 201 10.50 9.36 -7.41
N ARG A 202 11.43 9.85 -6.60
CA ARG A 202 12.79 9.29 -6.46
C ARG A 202 12.75 7.89 -5.85
N TYR A 203 13.63 6.99 -6.27
CA TYR A 203 13.67 5.62 -5.75
C TYR A 203 13.89 5.49 -4.24
N ALA A 204 14.68 6.37 -3.63
CA ALA A 204 14.89 6.38 -2.17
C ALA A 204 13.81 7.18 -1.41
N ARG A 205 12.85 7.79 -2.12
CA ARG A 205 11.79 8.54 -1.46
C ARG A 205 10.84 7.58 -0.76
N ARG A 206 10.57 7.90 0.50
CA ARG A 206 9.61 7.22 1.36
C ARG A 206 8.43 8.13 1.62
N ASN A 207 7.25 7.56 1.66
CA ASN A 207 6.10 8.18 2.28
C ASN A 207 5.39 7.14 3.16
N ARG A 208 4.41 7.58 3.95
CA ARG A 208 3.67 6.72 4.87
C ARG A 208 2.19 7.04 4.81
N LEU A 209 1.37 6.01 4.91
CA LEU A 209 -0.07 6.13 4.94
C LEU A 209 -0.65 5.16 5.97
N VAL A 210 -1.75 5.56 6.59
CA VAL A 210 -2.53 4.68 7.47
C VAL A 210 -3.06 3.51 6.64
N ALA A 211 -2.99 2.29 7.17
CA ALA A 211 -3.31 1.06 6.43
C ALA A 211 -4.73 1.03 5.83
N ASP A 212 -5.68 1.74 6.43
CA ASP A 212 -7.08 1.87 5.99
C ASP A 212 -7.31 2.97 4.94
N HIS A 213 -6.29 3.79 4.63
CA HIS A 213 -6.43 4.80 3.59
C HIS A 213 -6.37 4.19 2.20
N PHE A 214 -7.11 4.80 1.27
CA PHE A 214 -7.10 4.45 -0.14
C PHE A 214 -7.17 5.75 -0.95
N TYR A 215 -6.38 5.85 -2.02
CA TYR A 215 -6.31 7.03 -2.88
C TYR A 215 -6.26 6.62 -4.35
N ASP A 216 -6.65 7.54 -5.22
CA ASP A 216 -6.61 7.44 -6.69
C ASP A 216 -5.20 7.25 -7.25
N SER A 217 -4.21 7.59 -6.44
CA SER A 217 -2.78 7.60 -6.74
C SER A 217 -2.03 6.51 -5.97
N LEU A 218 -2.74 5.59 -5.31
CA LEU A 218 -2.17 4.50 -4.51
C LEU A 218 -2.68 3.14 -4.98
N GLY A 219 -1.75 2.26 -5.31
CA GLY A 219 -2.00 0.93 -5.87
C GLY A 219 -1.14 -0.18 -5.27
N LEU A 220 -1.07 -1.31 -5.99
CA LEU A 220 -0.42 -2.54 -5.54
C LEU A 220 0.94 -2.76 -6.21
N GLY A 221 2.02 -2.85 -5.40
CA GLY A 221 3.28 -3.49 -5.78
C GLY A 221 3.32 -4.93 -5.24
N SER A 222 3.64 -5.93 -6.07
CA SER A 222 3.69 -7.33 -5.63
C SER A 222 4.98 -8.05 -6.06
N ARG A 223 5.43 -9.00 -5.24
CA ARG A 223 6.56 -9.91 -5.55
C ARG A 223 6.04 -11.32 -5.83
N GLY A 224 6.59 -11.97 -6.85
CA GLY A 224 6.45 -13.41 -7.11
C GLY A 224 7.74 -14.00 -7.71
N SER A 225 7.91 -15.32 -7.63
CA SER A 225 9.10 -16.00 -8.18
C SER A 225 9.09 -16.02 -9.72
N ALA A 226 10.17 -15.54 -10.32
CA ALA A 226 10.38 -15.53 -11.75
C ALA A 226 10.75 -16.92 -12.28
N GLN A 227 10.10 -17.38 -13.36
CA GLN A 227 10.64 -18.36 -14.30
C GLN A 227 9.95 -18.24 -15.68
N GLN A 228 10.79 -17.91 -16.68
CA GLN A 228 10.79 -18.09 -18.15
C GLN A 228 9.60 -17.73 -19.07
N PHE A 229 10.01 -17.26 -20.26
CA PHE A 229 9.22 -16.76 -21.38
C PHE A 229 8.66 -17.86 -22.33
N HIS A 230 7.61 -17.45 -23.07
CA HIS A 230 7.14 -17.84 -24.43
C HIS A 230 5.85 -18.68 -24.62
N PHE A 231 4.97 -18.08 -25.44
CA PHE A 231 3.79 -18.53 -26.22
C PHE A 231 2.45 -18.87 -25.56
N GLY A 232 1.38 -18.33 -26.17
CA GLY A 232 -0.01 -18.73 -25.96
C GLY A 232 -0.81 -17.70 -25.16
N GLN A 233 -2.07 -17.49 -25.55
CA GLN A 233 -2.99 -16.49 -25.00
C GLN A 233 -3.08 -16.53 -23.46
N PHE A 234 -3.34 -15.36 -22.86
CA PHE A 234 -3.34 -15.03 -21.42
C PHE A 234 -1.97 -14.71 -20.81
N ARG A 235 -1.66 -13.41 -20.72
CA ARG A 235 -0.43 -12.89 -20.08
C ARG A 235 -0.72 -12.45 -18.65
N PHE A 236 -0.29 -13.24 -17.67
CA PHE A 236 0.05 -12.75 -16.32
C PHE A 236 1.57 -12.80 -16.20
N VAL A 237 2.22 -11.63 -16.28
CA VAL A 237 3.67 -11.54 -16.03
C VAL A 237 3.88 -11.32 -14.54
N ILE A 238 4.41 -12.35 -13.87
CA ILE A 238 4.75 -12.30 -12.45
C ILE A 238 6.26 -12.06 -12.33
N GLY A 239 6.57 -10.84 -11.93
CA GLY A 239 7.90 -10.33 -11.56
C GLY A 239 7.76 -8.82 -11.40
N TRP A 240 7.69 -8.30 -10.17
CA TRP A 240 7.69 -6.88 -9.83
C TRP A 240 6.98 -5.94 -10.84
N PHE A 241 5.68 -6.17 -11.08
CA PHE A 241 4.83 -5.23 -11.83
C PHE A 241 3.58 -4.88 -11.03
N LYS A 242 3.10 -3.66 -11.25
CA LYS A 242 1.79 -3.18 -10.80
C LYS A 242 0.70 -4.04 -11.41
N VAL A 243 -0.23 -4.51 -10.58
CA VAL A 243 -1.27 -5.45 -10.99
C VAL A 243 -2.45 -4.71 -11.62
N THR A 244 -2.98 -5.27 -12.70
CA THR A 244 -4.22 -4.86 -13.37
C THR A 244 -5.34 -5.85 -13.03
N PHE A 245 -6.52 -5.35 -12.62
CA PHE A 245 -7.70 -6.20 -12.43
C PHE A 245 -8.46 -6.35 -13.75
N HIS A 246 -8.92 -7.57 -14.04
CA HIS A 246 -9.80 -7.86 -15.17
C HIS A 246 -11.15 -8.32 -14.63
N ARG A 247 -12.26 -7.90 -15.26
CA ARG A 247 -13.58 -8.49 -14.99
C ARG A 247 -13.57 -9.93 -15.52
N VAL A 248 -13.97 -10.86 -14.65
CA VAL A 248 -14.32 -12.24 -15.04
C VAL A 248 -15.70 -12.23 -15.69
#